data_AF-R7UR39-F1
#
_entry.id   AF-R7UR39-F1
#
_cell.length_a   1.000
_cell.length_b   1.000
_cell.length_c   1.000
_cell.angle_alpha   90.00
_cell.angle_beta   90.00
_cell.angle_gamma   90.00
#
_symmetry.space_group_name_H-M   'P 1'
#
loop_
_entity.id
_entity.type
_entity.pdbx_description
1 polymer ?
#
loop_
_entity_poly.entity_id
_entity_poly.type
_entity_poly.pdbx_seq_one_letter_code
_entity_poly.pdbx_strand_id
1 'polypeptide(L)'
;MAGSLSVDRVARFKVISKPGESAVDRIIRLIEEAEERKAPVERFIDAFSRWYTPLMMLMAVLVSLLPPLAFGEPWVEWIYKALTLLLIACPCALVISTPAAVTSALARASRNGSLIKGGAALELLGSVKTVAFDKTGTLTEGKPVVTHIESFNHSDQDVMRLAAAI
;
A
#
# COMPACT_ATOMS: atom_id res chain seq x y z
N MET A 1 -4.86 15.35 26.01
CA MET A 1 -3.65 15.11 25.18
C MET A 1 -3.70 16.08 24.01
N ALA A 2 -2.62 16.28 23.25
CA ALA A 2 -2.75 17.01 21.99
C ALA A 2 -3.75 16.27 21.08
N GLY A 3 -4.67 17.00 20.42
CA GLY A 3 -5.71 16.42 19.56
C GLY A 3 -7.01 15.98 20.26
N SER A 4 -7.14 16.13 21.59
CA SER A 4 -8.40 15.82 22.29
C SER A 4 -9.38 17.02 22.30
N LEU A 5 -10.68 16.73 22.25
CA LEU A 5 -11.75 17.71 22.38
C LEU A 5 -12.22 17.83 23.85
N SER A 6 -12.33 19.06 24.38
CA SER A 6 -13.03 19.32 25.64
C SER A 6 -14.52 19.46 25.35
N VAL A 7 -15.35 18.62 25.96
CA VAL A 7 -16.78 18.52 25.60
C VAL A 7 -17.64 19.52 26.40
N ASP A 8 -17.49 19.57 27.73
CA ASP A 8 -18.45 20.29 28.57
C ASP A 8 -17.95 21.61 29.13
N ARG A 9 -16.68 21.66 29.57
CA ARG A 9 -16.16 22.76 30.39
C ARG A 9 -14.91 23.38 29.80
N VAL A 10 -14.73 24.65 30.12
CA VAL A 10 -13.47 25.35 29.89
C VAL A 10 -12.43 24.81 30.86
N ALA A 11 -11.28 24.42 30.33
CA ALA A 11 -10.14 23.95 31.11
C ALA A 11 -8.89 24.73 30.72
N ARG A 12 -8.05 25.04 31.72
CA ARG A 12 -6.74 25.66 31.51
C ARG A 12 -5.68 24.58 31.58
N PHE A 13 -4.88 24.44 30.52
CA PHE A 13 -3.81 23.45 30.45
C PHE A 13 -2.44 24.13 30.45
N LYS A 14 -1.46 23.46 31.06
CA LYS A 14 -0.04 23.82 30.91
C LYS A 14 0.53 23.02 29.74
N VAL A 15 1.14 23.72 28.79
CA VAL A 15 1.83 23.07 27.67
C VAL A 15 3.07 22.36 28.20
N ILE A 16 3.18 21.06 27.95
CA ILE A 16 4.33 20.23 28.35
C ILE A 16 5.15 19.71 27.15
N SER A 17 4.58 19.71 25.95
CA SER A 17 5.25 19.28 24.72
C SER A 17 5.90 20.45 24.01
N LYS A 18 7.09 20.23 23.43
CA LYS A 18 7.73 21.19 22.53
C LYS A 18 6.99 21.24 21.18
N PRO A 19 7.15 22.31 20.39
CA PRO A 19 6.71 22.33 19.00
C PRO A 19 7.28 21.14 18.22
N GLY A 20 6.42 20.38 17.55
CA GLY A 20 6.82 19.18 16.79
C GLY A 20 7.01 17.90 17.62
N GLU A 21 6.72 17.92 18.92
CA GLU A 21 6.81 16.75 19.82
C GLU A 21 5.47 16.45 20.52
N SER A 22 4.36 16.91 19.95
CA SER A 22 3.04 16.60 20.47
C SER A 22 2.68 15.12 20.26
N ALA A 23 1.59 14.66 20.89
CA ALA A 23 1.08 13.30 20.64
C ALA A 23 0.68 13.12 19.16
N VAL A 24 0.12 14.16 18.54
CA VAL A 24 -0.28 14.15 17.11
C VAL A 24 0.97 14.06 16.22
N ASP A 25 2.01 14.85 16.52
CA ASP A 25 3.26 14.82 15.74
C ASP A 25 3.92 13.43 15.78
N ARG A 26 3.87 12.76 16.93
CA ARG A 26 4.37 11.37 17.05
C ARG A 26 3.55 10.39 16.23
N ILE A 27 2.22 10.52 16.21
CA ILE A 27 1.37 9.67 15.35
C ILE A 27 1.71 9.89 13.88
N ILE A 28 1.87 11.14 13.45
CA ILE A 28 2.23 11.47 12.06
C ILE A 28 3.58 10.83 11.68
N ARG A 29 4.61 10.99 12.51
CA ARG A 29 5.92 10.36 12.27
C ARG A 29 5.83 8.84 12.16
N LEU A 30 5.06 8.20 13.04
CA LEU A 30 4.86 6.75 12.99
C LEU A 30 4.15 6.31 11.69
N ILE A 31 3.24 7.12 11.16
CA ILE A 31 2.58 6.87 9.87
C ILE A 31 3.57 7.04 8.71
N GLU A 32 4.33 8.13 8.70
CA GLU A 32 5.33 8.41 7.65
C GLU A 32 6.41 7.33 7.59
N GLU A 33 6.95 6.92 8.75
CA GLU A 33 7.92 5.82 8.86
C GLU A 33 7.35 4.48 8.33
N ALA A 34 6.03 4.29 8.39
CA ALA A 34 5.36 3.10 7.89
C ALA A 34 5.06 3.16 6.37
N GLU A 35 4.85 4.35 5.80
CA GLU A 35 4.45 4.55 4.39
C GLU A 35 5.62 4.55 3.38
N GLU A 36 6.89 4.64 3.80
CA GLU A 36 8.07 4.76 2.91
C GLU A 36 8.38 3.54 2.00
N ARG A 37 7.46 2.60 1.77
CA ARG A 37 7.72 1.37 1.01
C ARG A 37 6.93 1.29 -0.30
N LYS A 38 7.66 1.32 -1.42
CA LYS A 38 7.13 1.02 -2.77
C LYS A 38 6.56 -0.41 -2.86
N ALA A 39 5.58 -0.61 -3.76
CA ALA A 39 4.99 -1.91 -4.08
C ALA A 39 6.05 -2.94 -4.53
N PRO A 40 6.05 -4.18 -4.00
CA PRO A 40 7.02 -5.23 -4.36
C PRO A 40 7.07 -5.64 -5.84
N VAL A 41 5.95 -5.73 -6.55
CA VAL A 41 5.87 -6.18 -7.95
C VAL A 41 6.25 -5.06 -8.92
N GLU A 42 5.94 -3.80 -8.59
CA GLU A 42 6.47 -2.65 -9.35
C GLU A 42 8.00 -2.67 -9.37
N ARG A 43 8.63 -3.11 -8.27
CA ARG A 43 10.08 -3.34 -8.20
C ARG A 43 10.57 -4.52 -9.06
N PHE A 44 9.72 -5.49 -9.41
CA PHE A 44 10.12 -6.63 -10.24
C PHE A 44 10.40 -6.21 -11.68
N ILE A 45 9.54 -5.38 -12.29
CA ILE A 45 9.78 -4.88 -13.66
C ILE A 45 11.03 -4.00 -13.69
N ASP A 46 11.20 -3.13 -12.70
CA ASP A 46 12.40 -2.29 -12.56
C ASP A 46 13.67 -3.14 -12.37
N ALA A 47 13.61 -4.19 -11.55
CA ALA A 47 14.74 -5.09 -11.30
C ALA A 47 15.08 -5.93 -12.54
N PHE A 48 14.07 -6.44 -13.24
CA PHE A 48 14.24 -7.15 -14.50
C PHE A 48 14.90 -6.24 -15.54
N SER A 49 14.36 -5.03 -15.74
CA SER A 49 14.88 -4.07 -16.73
C SER A 49 16.32 -3.65 -16.44
N ARG A 50 16.71 -3.56 -15.15
CA ARG A 50 18.08 -3.23 -14.73
C ARG A 50 19.11 -4.26 -15.21
N TRP A 51 18.73 -5.53 -15.32
CA TRP A 51 19.62 -6.59 -15.79
C TRP A 51 19.44 -6.91 -17.27
N TYR A 52 18.19 -6.92 -17.73
CA TYR A 52 17.82 -7.32 -19.08
C TYR A 52 18.29 -6.33 -20.15
N THR A 53 18.09 -5.03 -19.93
CA THR A 53 18.48 -3.99 -20.89
C THR A 53 19.99 -3.97 -21.17
N PRO A 54 20.89 -3.93 -20.16
CA PRO A 54 22.33 -3.95 -20.44
C PRO A 54 22.77 -5.29 -21.05
N LEU A 55 22.15 -6.42 -20.67
CA LEU A 55 22.45 -7.72 -21.26
C LEU A 55 22.14 -7.75 -22.76
N MET A 56 20.95 -7.29 -23.17
CA MET A 56 20.55 -7.28 -24.59
C MET A 56 21.36 -6.28 -25.40
N MET A 57 21.73 -5.13 -24.83
CA MET A 57 22.67 -4.20 -25.47
C MET A 57 24.05 -4.83 -25.69
N LEU A 58 24.58 -5.51 -24.68
CA LEU A 58 25.87 -6.20 -24.78
C LEU A 58 25.83 -7.31 -25.83
N MET A 59 24.75 -8.10 -25.86
CA MET A 59 24.54 -9.11 -26.89
C MET A 59 24.47 -8.51 -28.30
N ALA A 60 23.79 -7.37 -28.47
CA ALA A 60 23.71 -6.70 -29.77
C ALA A 60 25.08 -6.20 -30.25
N VAL A 61 25.90 -5.64 -29.34
CA VAL A 61 27.29 -5.23 -29.65
C VAL A 61 28.16 -6.43 -29.99
N LEU A 62 28.03 -7.53 -29.26
CA LEU A 62 28.76 -8.76 -29.58
C LEU A 62 28.35 -9.29 -30.96
N VAL A 63 27.05 -9.38 -31.26
CA VAL A 63 26.56 -9.87 -32.56
C VAL A 63 26.99 -8.97 -33.72
N SER A 64 27.10 -7.66 -33.53
CA SER A 64 27.55 -6.75 -34.58
C SER A 64 29.07 -6.79 -34.81
N LEU A 65 29.87 -7.12 -33.80
CA LEU A 65 31.34 -7.05 -33.85
C LEU A 65 32.03 -8.40 -34.04
N LEU A 66 31.62 -9.45 -33.33
CA LEU A 66 32.33 -10.75 -33.33
C LEU A 66 32.42 -11.36 -34.74
N PRO A 67 31.32 -11.46 -35.52
CA PRO A 67 31.38 -12.15 -36.79
C PRO A 67 32.20 -11.43 -37.87
N PRO A 68 32.06 -10.11 -38.06
CA PRO A 68 32.93 -9.38 -38.98
C PRO A 68 34.41 -9.40 -38.59
N LEU A 69 34.73 -9.34 -37.29
CA LEU A 69 36.11 -9.31 -36.80
C LEU A 69 36.79 -10.69 -36.78
N ALA A 70 36.07 -11.75 -36.44
CA ALA A 70 36.63 -13.09 -36.28
C ALA A 70 36.52 -13.95 -37.54
N PHE A 71 35.45 -13.79 -38.32
CA PHE A 71 35.15 -14.65 -39.49
C PHE A 71 35.17 -13.88 -40.82
N GLY A 72 35.40 -12.56 -40.81
CA GLY A 72 35.49 -11.75 -42.03
C GLY A 72 34.14 -11.54 -42.74
N GLU A 73 33.04 -11.68 -42.00
CA GLU A 73 31.68 -11.57 -42.53
C GLU A 73 31.26 -10.11 -42.88
N PRO A 74 30.22 -9.90 -43.72
CA PRO A 74 29.77 -8.58 -44.12
C PRO A 74 29.23 -7.74 -42.96
N TRP A 75 29.81 -6.56 -42.73
CA TRP A 75 29.42 -5.62 -41.66
C TRP A 75 27.93 -5.24 -41.71
N VAL A 76 27.41 -4.93 -42.89
CA VAL A 76 26.01 -4.47 -43.07
C VAL A 76 25.02 -5.53 -42.59
N GLU A 77 25.27 -6.80 -42.90
CA GLU A 77 24.37 -7.89 -42.52
C GLU A 77 24.34 -8.11 -41.00
N TRP A 78 25.50 -8.08 -40.34
CA TRP A 78 25.58 -8.32 -38.90
C TRP A 78 25.12 -7.11 -38.07
N ILE A 79 25.32 -5.89 -38.56
CA ILE A 79 24.69 -4.69 -37.99
C ILE A 79 23.16 -4.79 -38.11
N TYR A 80 22.64 -5.22 -39.26
CA TYR A 80 21.20 -5.42 -39.45
C TYR A 80 20.64 -6.46 -38.46
N LYS A 81 21.31 -7.62 -38.32
CA LYS A 81 20.94 -8.67 -37.35
C LYS A 81 20.97 -8.16 -35.91
N ALA A 82 21.96 -7.35 -35.52
CA ALA A 82 22.04 -6.75 -34.19
C ALA A 82 20.86 -5.79 -33.91
N LEU A 83 20.46 -4.97 -34.89
CA LEU A 83 19.28 -4.11 -34.78
C LEU A 83 17.99 -4.94 -34.69
N THR A 84 17.86 -6.01 -35.48
CA THR A 84 16.74 -6.96 -35.38
C THR A 84 16.66 -7.59 -34.00
N LEU A 85 17.80 -7.97 -33.41
CA LEU A 85 17.87 -8.51 -32.05
C LEU A 85 17.33 -7.52 -31.02
N LEU A 86 17.76 -6.25 -31.10
CA LEU A 86 17.28 -5.20 -30.19
C LEU A 86 15.77 -4.95 -30.33
N LEU A 87 15.24 -5.00 -31.55
CA LEU A 87 13.80 -4.85 -31.79
C LEU A 87 13.01 -5.99 -31.13
N ILE A 88 13.46 -7.24 -31.30
CA ILE A 88 12.83 -8.43 -30.69
C ILE A 88 12.98 -8.39 -29.16
N ALA A 89 14.07 -7.80 -28.66
CA ALA A 89 14.33 -7.71 -27.23
C ALA A 89 13.30 -6.85 -26.47
N CYS A 90 12.56 -5.95 -27.14
CA CYS A 90 11.68 -5.00 -26.46
C CYS A 90 10.57 -5.72 -25.67
N PRO A 91 10.54 -5.64 -24.32
CA PRO A 91 9.62 -6.42 -23.49
C PRO A 91 8.26 -5.72 -23.31
N CYS A 92 7.63 -5.27 -24.40
CA CYS A 92 6.40 -4.45 -24.37
C CYS A 92 5.27 -5.07 -23.53
N ALA A 93 5.03 -6.38 -23.71
CA ALA A 93 3.97 -7.09 -22.99
C ALA A 93 4.24 -7.18 -21.49
N LEU A 94 5.50 -7.31 -21.08
CA LEU A 94 5.88 -7.41 -19.67
C LEU A 94 5.58 -6.09 -18.94
N VAL A 95 5.95 -4.96 -19.54
CA VAL A 95 5.77 -3.63 -18.93
C VAL A 95 4.29 -3.31 -18.67
N ILE A 96 3.40 -3.68 -19.60
CA ILE A 96 1.97 -3.37 -19.50
C ILE A 96 1.23 -4.35 -18.58
N SER A 97 1.76 -5.57 -18.39
CA SER A 97 1.08 -6.63 -17.64
C SER A 97 0.71 -6.24 -16.19
N THR A 98 1.62 -5.58 -15.47
CA THR A 98 1.42 -5.26 -14.04
C THR A 98 0.44 -4.10 -13.85
N PRO A 99 0.58 -2.94 -14.51
CA PRO A 99 -0.41 -1.85 -14.42
C PRO A 99 -1.81 -2.29 -14.86
N ALA A 100 -1.91 -3.11 -15.92
CA ALA A 100 -3.19 -3.63 -16.38
C ALA A 100 -3.87 -4.53 -15.32
N ALA A 101 -3.11 -5.41 -14.68
CA ALA A 101 -3.62 -6.26 -13.59
C ALA A 101 -4.05 -5.43 -12.36
N VAL A 102 -3.20 -4.50 -11.92
CA VAL A 102 -3.46 -3.65 -10.75
C VAL A 102 -4.71 -2.78 -10.97
N THR A 103 -4.80 -2.08 -12.10
CA THR A 103 -5.95 -1.22 -12.41
C THR A 103 -7.25 -2.02 -12.51
N SER A 104 -7.21 -3.20 -13.12
CA SER A 104 -8.37 -4.10 -13.20
C SER A 104 -8.83 -4.59 -11.83
N ALA A 105 -7.89 -4.97 -10.96
CA ALA A 105 -8.16 -5.42 -9.61
C ALA A 105 -8.71 -4.28 -8.73
N LEU A 106 -8.14 -3.08 -8.79
CA LEU A 106 -8.65 -1.88 -8.10
C LEU A 106 -10.07 -1.53 -8.57
N ALA A 107 -10.33 -1.58 -9.88
CA ALA A 107 -11.66 -1.33 -10.43
C ALA A 107 -12.68 -2.37 -9.92
N ARG A 108 -12.30 -3.65 -9.84
CA ARG A 108 -13.16 -4.71 -9.31
C ARG A 108 -13.41 -4.57 -7.81
N ALA A 109 -12.39 -4.22 -7.03
CA ALA A 109 -12.54 -3.97 -5.59
C ALA A 109 -13.50 -2.81 -5.32
N SER A 110 -13.33 -1.69 -6.05
CA SER A 110 -14.21 -0.53 -5.94
C SER A 110 -15.66 -0.84 -6.28
N ARG A 111 -15.91 -1.62 -7.35
CA ARG A 111 -17.26 -2.09 -7.70
C ARG A 111 -17.91 -2.95 -6.62
N ASN A 112 -17.12 -3.59 -5.77
CA ASN A 112 -17.58 -4.41 -4.66
C ASN A 112 -17.58 -3.65 -3.32
N GLY A 113 -17.51 -2.31 -3.33
CA GLY A 113 -17.56 -1.48 -2.13
C GLY A 113 -16.27 -1.45 -1.31
N SER A 114 -15.17 -1.96 -1.84
CA SER A 114 -13.86 -1.93 -1.18
C SER A 114 -13.00 -0.76 -1.70
N LEU A 115 -12.47 0.05 -0.81
CA LEU A 115 -11.54 1.14 -1.15
C LEU A 115 -10.09 0.68 -0.91
N ILE A 116 -9.32 0.51 -1.98
CA ILE A 116 -7.89 0.19 -1.91
C ILE A 116 -7.10 1.39 -2.42
N LYS A 117 -6.24 1.96 -1.57
CA LYS A 117 -5.45 3.16 -1.87
C LYS A 117 -4.14 2.81 -2.58
N GLY A 118 -4.21 2.56 -3.89
CA GLY A 118 -3.05 2.33 -4.76
C GLY A 118 -2.62 0.86 -4.92
N GLY A 119 -1.66 0.63 -5.82
CA GLY A 119 -1.18 -0.72 -6.18
C GLY A 119 -0.37 -1.41 -5.07
N ALA A 120 0.43 -0.66 -4.32
CA ALA A 120 1.21 -1.21 -3.21
C ALA A 120 0.33 -1.86 -2.13
N ALA A 121 -0.78 -1.20 -1.77
CA ALA A 121 -1.74 -1.73 -0.82
C ALA A 121 -2.39 -3.02 -1.35
N LEU A 122 -2.76 -3.05 -2.64
CA LEU A 122 -3.34 -4.23 -3.29
C LEU A 122 -2.38 -5.43 -3.25
N GLU A 123 -1.10 -5.21 -3.53
CA GLU A 123 -0.09 -6.27 -3.49
C GLU A 123 0.17 -6.78 -2.07
N LEU A 124 0.30 -5.86 -1.10
CA LEU A 124 0.45 -6.23 0.31
C LEU A 124 -0.72 -7.08 0.79
N LEU A 125 -1.96 -6.69 0.44
CA LEU A 125 -3.17 -7.46 0.73
C LEU A 125 -3.08 -8.90 0.21
N GLY A 126 -2.49 -9.13 -0.96
CA GLY A 126 -2.29 -10.47 -1.53
C GLY A 126 -1.37 -11.37 -0.70
N SER A 127 -0.55 -10.80 0.18
CA SER A 127 0.40 -11.52 1.04
C SER A 127 -0.01 -11.62 2.51
N VAL A 128 -1.15 -11.01 2.88
CA VAL A 128 -1.64 -10.99 4.27
C VAL A 128 -2.01 -12.42 4.72
N LYS A 129 -1.44 -12.84 5.85
CA LYS A 129 -1.75 -14.13 6.50
C LYS A 129 -2.47 -14.00 7.83
N THR A 130 -2.47 -12.80 8.40
CA THR A 130 -2.96 -12.53 9.75
C THR A 130 -3.63 -11.17 9.74
N VAL A 131 -4.82 -11.10 10.34
CA VAL A 131 -5.61 -9.87 10.46
C VAL A 131 -5.82 -9.60 11.94
N ALA A 132 -5.40 -8.42 12.39
CA ALA A 132 -5.71 -7.93 13.72
C ALA A 132 -6.88 -6.96 13.62
N PHE A 133 -7.96 -7.23 14.34
CA PHE A 133 -9.13 -6.37 14.38
C PHE A 133 -9.08 -5.46 15.60
N ASP A 134 -9.33 -4.17 15.38
CA ASP A 134 -9.77 -3.33 16.49
C ASP A 134 -11.19 -3.74 16.89
N LYS A 135 -11.50 -3.68 18.17
CA LYS A 135 -12.82 -4.10 18.65
C LYS A 135 -13.83 -2.97 18.45
N THR A 136 -13.55 -1.80 19.01
CA THR A 136 -14.52 -0.72 19.15
C THR A 136 -14.68 0.03 17.83
N GLY A 137 -15.88 0.03 17.25
CA GLY A 137 -16.16 0.73 15.99
C GLY A 137 -15.73 -0.01 14.72
N THR A 138 -15.06 -1.16 14.84
CA THR A 138 -14.77 -2.08 13.73
C THR A 138 -15.58 -3.38 13.87
N LEU A 139 -15.43 -4.11 14.98
CA LEU A 139 -16.26 -5.29 15.27
C LEU A 139 -17.59 -4.92 15.94
N THR A 140 -17.63 -3.78 16.65
CA THR A 140 -18.82 -3.28 17.31
C THR A 140 -19.35 -2.03 16.61
N GLU A 141 -20.64 -1.73 16.80
CA GLU A 141 -21.30 -0.55 16.22
C GLU A 141 -20.81 0.79 16.81
N GLY A 142 -19.93 0.76 17.83
CA GLY A 142 -19.46 1.96 18.52
C GLY A 142 -20.54 2.69 19.33
N LYS A 143 -21.73 2.10 19.47
CA LYS A 143 -22.86 2.64 20.24
C LYS A 143 -23.06 1.79 21.49
N PRO A 144 -22.75 2.33 22.68
CA PRO A 144 -23.03 1.62 23.93
C PRO A 144 -24.53 1.38 24.07
N VAL A 145 -24.90 0.14 24.42
CA VAL A 145 -26.27 -0.24 24.76
C VAL A 145 -26.24 -0.97 26.10
N VAL A 146 -27.27 -0.74 26.93
CA VAL A 146 -27.43 -1.48 28.18
C VAL A 146 -27.88 -2.89 27.82
N THR A 147 -27.05 -3.89 28.10
CA THR A 147 -27.33 -5.30 27.79
C THR A 147 -27.91 -6.06 28.97
N HIS A 148 -27.51 -5.70 30.19
CA HIS A 148 -27.93 -6.35 31.41
C HIS A 148 -28.15 -5.31 32.51
N ILE A 149 -29.17 -5.55 33.33
CA ILE A 149 -29.43 -4.80 34.55
C ILE A 149 -29.40 -5.82 35.68
N GLU A 150 -28.51 -5.62 36.65
CA GLU A 150 -28.51 -6.40 37.87
C GLU A 150 -29.16 -5.58 38.98
N SER A 151 -30.38 -5.94 39.33
CA SER A 151 -31.19 -5.25 40.34
C SER A 151 -31.16 -5.98 41.69
N PHE A 152 -31.08 -5.22 42.77
CA PHE A 152 -31.22 -5.73 44.14
C PHE A 152 -32.51 -5.16 44.73
N ASN A 153 -33.48 -6.03 45.04
CA ASN A 153 -34.78 -5.68 45.63
C ASN A 153 -35.67 -4.69 44.84
N HIS A 154 -35.36 -4.44 43.56
CA HIS A 154 -36.14 -3.60 42.65
C HIS A 154 -36.36 -4.32 41.31
N SER A 155 -37.30 -3.85 40.50
CA SER A 155 -37.42 -4.34 39.12
C SER A 155 -36.39 -3.64 38.22
N ASP A 156 -35.94 -4.33 37.17
CA ASP A 156 -35.01 -3.76 36.18
C ASP A 156 -35.58 -2.50 35.51
N GLN A 157 -36.90 -2.44 35.32
CA GLN A 157 -37.58 -1.26 34.79
C GLN A 157 -37.49 -0.06 35.73
N ASP A 158 -37.59 -0.29 37.04
CA ASP A 158 -37.47 0.79 38.03
C ASP A 158 -36.03 1.32 38.07
N VAL A 159 -35.04 0.42 38.03
CA VAL A 159 -33.62 0.79 37.97
C VAL A 159 -33.32 1.60 36.70
N MET A 160 -33.79 1.15 35.54
CA MET A 160 -33.59 1.86 34.27
C MET A 160 -34.26 3.24 34.27
N ARG A 161 -35.50 3.33 34.77
CA ARG A 161 -36.23 4.60 34.88
C ARG A 161 -35.51 5.60 35.77
N LEU A 162 -34.99 5.15 36.92
CA LEU A 162 -34.25 6.01 37.84
C LEU A 162 -32.91 6.46 37.23
N ALA A 163 -32.16 5.54 36.61
CA ALA A 163 -30.87 5.85 35.99
C ALA A 163 -30.99 6.83 34.81
N ALA A 164 -32.06 6.76 34.03
CA ALA A 164 -32.30 7.65 32.89
C ALA A 164 -32.83 9.04 33.29
N ALA A 165 -33.32 9.21 34.52
CA ALA A 165 -33.89 10.48 34.99
C ALA A 165 -32.84 11.46 35.57
N ILE A 166 -31.61 11.00 35.78
CA ILE A 166 -30.46 11.74 36.33
C ILE A 166 -29.48 12.04 35.20
#